data_AF-A0A7S1MYY9-F1
#
_entry.id   AF-A0A7S1MYY9-F1
#
_cell.length_a   1.000
_cell.length_b   1.000
_cell.length_c   1.000
_cell.angle_alpha   90.00
_cell.angle_beta   90.00
_cell.angle_gamma   90.00
#
_symmetry.space_group_name_H-M   'P 1'
#
loop_
_entity.id
_entity.type
_entity.pdbx_description
1 polymer ?
#
loop_
_entity_poly.entity_id
_entity_poly.type
_entity_poly.pdbx_seq_one_letter_code
_entity_poly.pdbx_strand_id
1 'polypeptide(L)'
;SIQVSYHNREVAVRSIGGLKANIFSVFCNFQMWCDAHELPIIEEINSDLTRLMGDILIYLRSRQPGVAVENSEPEKAHVVYDDWRKIFKHVERFKALAKPPSPPELATMNNFIRFALVDFEEARTVADYRTPRGLRLFCYVVIHVSPIFLAPYFNRYCAQQNDSSEDTHIYGCQSGYFMAILFVLINSTLLKVQQQLENPFDGDGDDDIKWGIWTDQLNQMPKYGEDGPEMRGDSVVQSDVGGPKEAPMLGVGGSSYQQI
;
A
#
# COMPACT_ATOMS: atom_id res chain seq x y z
N SER A 1 2.41 -16.74 -10.56
CA SER A 1 2.12 -17.54 -9.36
C SER A 1 1.54 -16.63 -8.30
N ILE A 2 0.57 -17.08 -7.50
CA ILE A 2 -0.09 -16.25 -6.45
C ILE A 2 0.94 -15.66 -5.49
N GLN A 3 1.94 -16.45 -5.09
CA GLN A 3 2.99 -16.00 -4.19
C GLN A 3 3.76 -14.79 -4.74
N VAL A 4 4.00 -14.76 -6.05
CA VAL A 4 4.67 -13.62 -6.71
C VAL A 4 3.76 -12.41 -6.74
N SER A 5 2.47 -12.57 -7.09
CA SER A 5 1.50 -11.46 -7.05
C SER A 5 1.35 -10.89 -5.63
N TYR A 6 1.29 -11.77 -4.63
CA TYR A 6 1.23 -11.36 -3.23
C TYR A 6 2.50 -10.62 -2.78
N HIS A 7 3.67 -11.14 -3.15
CA HIS A 7 4.95 -10.46 -2.88
C HIS A 7 5.01 -9.09 -3.55
N ASN A 8 4.56 -8.97 -4.80
CA ASN A 8 4.51 -7.69 -5.52
C ASN A 8 3.62 -6.67 -4.80
N ARG A 9 2.46 -7.12 -4.30
CA ARG A 9 1.58 -6.28 -3.47
C ARG A 9 2.27 -5.84 -2.17
N GLU A 10 2.93 -6.74 -1.47
CA GLU A 10 3.64 -6.40 -0.23
C GLU A 10 4.76 -5.38 -0.49
N VAL A 11 5.53 -5.56 -1.57
CA VAL A 11 6.55 -4.62 -2.00
C VAL A 11 5.94 -3.26 -2.33
N ALA A 12 4.82 -3.21 -3.05
CA ALA A 12 4.12 -1.96 -3.39
C ALA A 12 3.62 -1.20 -2.15
N VAL A 13 3.00 -1.91 -1.20
CA VAL A 13 2.51 -1.29 0.04
C VAL A 13 3.68 -0.79 0.89
N ARG A 14 4.73 -1.61 1.01
CA ARG A 14 5.95 -1.26 1.76
C ARG A 14 6.65 -0.04 1.15
N SER A 15 6.82 -0.01 -0.16
CA SER A 15 7.54 1.06 -0.85
C SER A 15 6.78 2.38 -0.74
N ILE A 16 5.45 2.41 -0.89
CA ILE A 16 4.68 3.64 -0.66
C ILE A 16 4.74 4.06 0.83
N GLY A 17 4.70 3.11 1.76
CA GLY A 17 4.95 3.35 3.19
C GLY A 17 6.28 4.05 3.45
N GLY A 18 7.36 3.50 2.90
CA GLY A 18 8.71 4.07 2.97
C GLY A 18 8.78 5.46 2.33
N LEU A 19 8.24 5.61 1.12
CA LEU A 19 8.22 6.86 0.38
C LEU A 19 7.62 7.99 1.21
N LYS A 20 6.44 7.76 1.81
CA LYS A 20 5.78 8.75 2.67
C LYS A 20 6.59 9.05 3.93
N ALA A 21 7.09 8.03 4.62
CA ALA A 21 7.87 8.24 5.83
C ALA A 21 9.14 9.07 5.56
N ASN A 22 9.81 8.79 4.45
CA ASN A 22 11.02 9.49 4.04
C ASN A 22 10.71 10.93 3.57
N ILE A 23 9.65 11.15 2.79
CA ILE A 23 9.20 12.50 2.40
C ILE A 23 8.79 13.33 3.62
N PHE A 24 8.06 12.73 4.57
CA PHE A 24 7.69 13.42 5.80
C PHE A 24 8.93 13.77 6.64
N SER A 25 9.91 12.86 6.71
CA SER A 25 11.18 13.14 7.39
C SER A 25 11.93 14.30 6.73
N VAL A 26 11.89 14.40 5.40
CA VAL A 26 12.44 15.56 4.66
C VAL A 26 11.71 16.85 5.05
N PHE A 27 10.38 16.84 5.07
CA PHE A 27 9.59 17.99 5.50
C PHE A 27 9.94 18.45 6.93
N CYS A 28 10.01 17.53 7.89
CA CYS A 28 10.38 17.87 9.27
C CYS A 28 11.80 18.46 9.36
N ASN A 29 12.77 17.95 8.60
CA ASN A 29 14.12 18.53 8.60
C ASN A 29 14.11 19.97 8.06
N PHE A 30 13.33 20.26 7.01
CA PHE A 30 13.18 21.63 6.53
C PHE A 30 12.55 22.55 7.60
N GLN A 31 11.48 22.11 8.26
CA GLN A 31 10.86 22.86 9.35
C GLN A 31 11.84 23.15 10.50
N MET A 32 12.67 22.19 10.88
CA MET A 32 13.65 22.35 11.96
C MET A 32 14.73 23.40 11.66
N TRP A 33 15.02 23.64 10.38
CA TRP A 33 16.03 24.62 9.97
C TRP A 33 15.47 26.02 9.76
N CYS A 34 14.14 26.16 9.68
CA CYS A 34 13.49 27.44 9.49
C CYS A 34 13.10 28.13 10.79
N ASP A 35 13.33 29.43 10.84
CA ASP A 35 12.80 30.31 11.88
C ASP A 35 11.44 30.91 11.44
N ALA A 36 10.74 31.58 12.37
CA ALA A 36 9.40 32.16 12.12
C ALA A 36 9.32 33.17 10.95
N HIS A 37 10.46 33.71 10.48
CA HIS A 37 10.50 34.62 9.33
C HIS A 37 10.57 33.89 7.98
N GLU A 38 10.80 32.58 7.97
CA GLU A 38 10.96 31.74 6.77
C GLU A 38 9.71 30.89 6.47
N LEU A 39 8.59 31.17 7.13
CA LEU A 39 7.29 30.52 6.90
C LEU A 39 6.89 30.43 5.41
N PRO A 40 7.10 31.46 4.55
CA PRO A 40 6.77 31.35 3.13
C PRO A 40 7.59 30.29 2.38
N ILE A 41 8.83 30.04 2.80
CA ILE A 41 9.71 29.03 2.19
C ILE A 41 9.19 27.62 2.54
N ILE A 42 8.74 27.42 3.78
CA ILE A 42 8.14 26.16 4.21
C ILE A 42 6.84 25.86 3.46
N GLU A 43 6.02 26.88 3.19
CA GLU A 43 4.81 26.71 2.36
C GLU A 43 5.15 26.33 0.91
N GLU A 44 6.18 26.94 0.30
CA GLU A 44 6.67 26.57 -1.04
C GLU A 44 7.14 25.11 -1.07
N ILE A 45 7.96 24.70 -0.10
CA ILE A 45 8.46 23.33 0.03
C ILE A 45 7.32 22.35 0.21
N ASN A 46 6.36 22.67 1.08
CA ASN A 46 5.21 21.82 1.31
C ASN A 46 4.37 21.63 0.03
N SER A 47 4.14 22.72 -0.72
CA SER A 47 3.46 22.65 -2.01
C SER A 47 4.22 21.78 -3.01
N ASP A 48 5.55 21.88 -3.06
CA ASP A 48 6.38 21.08 -3.96
C ASP A 48 6.42 19.60 -3.55
N LEU A 49 6.49 19.28 -2.26
CA LEU A 49 6.42 17.90 -1.76
C LEU A 49 5.04 17.29 -2.01
N THR A 50 3.96 18.06 -1.79
CA THR A 50 2.59 17.61 -2.07
C THR A 50 2.37 17.36 -3.55
N ARG A 51 2.91 18.24 -4.41
CA ARG A 51 2.89 18.05 -5.87
C ARG A 51 3.67 16.82 -6.28
N LEU A 52 4.90 16.63 -5.77
CA LEU A 52 5.72 15.44 -6.05
C LEU A 52 4.95 14.16 -5.73
N MET A 53 4.29 14.10 -4.57
CA MET A 53 3.51 12.93 -4.20
C MET A 53 2.29 12.76 -5.10
N GLY A 54 1.58 13.84 -5.44
CA GLY A 54 0.48 13.81 -6.40
C GLY A 54 0.91 13.26 -7.76
N ASP A 55 2.04 13.71 -8.28
CA ASP A 55 2.58 13.28 -9.57
C ASP A 55 3.05 11.82 -9.53
N ILE A 56 3.65 11.36 -8.41
CA ILE A 56 3.96 9.94 -8.20
C ILE A 56 2.68 9.10 -8.21
N LEU A 57 1.62 9.54 -7.52
CA LEU A 57 0.33 8.84 -7.49
C LEU A 57 -0.30 8.76 -8.88
N ILE A 58 -0.31 9.86 -9.62
CA ILE A 58 -0.80 9.92 -10.99
C ILE A 58 0.03 8.99 -11.88
N TYR A 59 1.36 8.97 -11.73
CA TYR A 59 2.25 8.09 -12.45
C TYR A 59 1.92 6.61 -12.20
N LEU A 60 1.82 6.21 -10.93
CA LEU A 60 1.54 4.81 -10.55
C LEU A 60 0.14 4.36 -10.99
N ARG A 61 -0.88 5.23 -10.87
CA ARG A 61 -2.25 4.92 -11.24
C ARG A 61 -2.51 4.93 -12.75
N SER A 62 -1.86 5.84 -13.48
CA SER A 62 -2.04 5.97 -14.94
C SER A 62 -1.49 4.77 -15.72
N ARG A 63 -0.71 3.90 -15.08
CA ARG A 63 -0.17 2.66 -15.64
C ARG A 63 -1.27 1.58 -15.73
N GLN A 64 -2.07 1.63 -16.80
CA GLN A 64 -3.07 0.61 -17.08
C GLN A 64 -2.46 -0.66 -17.71
N PRO A 65 -2.91 -1.87 -17.31
CA PRO A 65 -2.46 -3.12 -17.91
C PRO A 65 -3.03 -3.25 -19.32
N GLY A 66 -2.21 -3.11 -20.37
CA GLY A 66 -2.75 -3.30 -21.74
C GLY A 66 -2.20 -2.35 -22.80
N VAL A 67 -1.70 -1.18 -22.40
CA VAL A 67 -1.15 -0.21 -23.34
C VAL A 67 0.31 -0.58 -23.60
N ALA A 68 0.68 -0.74 -24.88
CA ALA A 68 2.05 -1.01 -25.26
C ALA A 68 2.94 0.16 -24.81
N VAL A 69 4.05 -0.17 -24.15
CA VAL A 69 5.11 0.77 -23.73
C VAL A 69 5.64 1.59 -24.92
N GLU A 70 5.42 1.12 -26.14
CA GLU A 70 5.82 1.76 -27.40
C GLU A 70 5.20 3.14 -27.64
N ASN A 71 3.98 3.40 -27.11
CA ASN A 71 3.28 4.68 -27.25
C ASN A 71 2.98 5.38 -25.92
N SER A 72 3.47 4.83 -24.80
CA SER A 72 3.19 5.31 -23.44
C SER A 72 4.40 6.06 -22.88
N GLU A 73 4.68 7.19 -23.52
CA GLU A 73 5.32 8.42 -22.99
C GLU A 73 6.40 8.25 -21.89
N PRO A 74 7.71 8.23 -22.27
CA PRO A 74 8.80 8.66 -21.38
C PRO A 74 8.51 9.99 -20.65
N GLU A 75 7.64 10.83 -21.21
CA GLU A 75 7.24 12.17 -20.74
C GLU A 75 6.68 12.20 -19.29
N LYS A 76 5.91 11.19 -18.86
CA LYS A 76 5.26 11.24 -17.53
C LYS A 76 6.20 10.93 -16.38
N ALA A 77 7.23 10.12 -16.60
CA ALA A 77 8.27 9.89 -15.58
C ALA A 77 9.14 11.13 -15.38
N HIS A 78 9.38 11.91 -16.44
CA HIS A 78 10.16 13.15 -16.37
C HIS A 78 9.54 14.16 -15.40
N VAL A 79 8.21 14.25 -15.32
CA VAL A 79 7.51 15.13 -14.37
C VAL A 79 7.91 14.84 -12.92
N VAL A 80 7.94 13.56 -12.54
CA VAL A 80 8.33 13.13 -11.18
C VAL A 80 9.80 13.48 -10.89
N TYR A 81 10.70 13.25 -11.85
CA TYR A 81 12.12 13.60 -11.67
C TYR A 81 12.38 15.10 -11.66
N ASP A 82 11.60 15.89 -12.40
CA ASP A 82 11.65 17.35 -12.35
C ASP A 82 11.26 17.87 -10.97
N ASP A 83 10.30 17.21 -10.33
CA ASP A 83 9.90 17.52 -8.96
C ASP A 83 10.96 17.13 -7.94
N TRP A 84 11.58 15.94 -8.06
CA TRP A 84 12.75 15.59 -7.26
C TRP A 84 13.87 16.63 -7.39
N ARG A 85 14.13 17.11 -8.62
CA ARG A 85 15.13 18.14 -8.88
C ARG A 85 14.80 19.46 -8.17
N LYS A 86 13.52 19.85 -8.06
CA LYS A 86 13.11 21.04 -7.29
C LYS A 86 13.39 20.85 -5.79
N ILE A 87 13.12 19.67 -5.24
CA ILE A 87 13.47 19.36 -3.84
C ILE A 87 14.99 19.48 -3.59
N PHE A 88 15.83 18.94 -4.48
CA PHE A 88 17.28 19.11 -4.36
C PHE A 88 17.72 20.58 -4.43
N LYS A 89 17.07 21.43 -5.23
CA LYS A 89 17.34 22.87 -5.25
C LYS A 89 16.96 23.55 -3.94
N HIS A 90 15.88 23.11 -3.28
CA HIS A 90 15.55 23.61 -1.93
C HIS A 90 16.65 23.26 -0.94
N VAL A 91 17.18 22.03 -0.96
CA VAL A 91 18.32 21.66 -0.10
C VAL A 91 19.55 22.55 -0.36
N GLU A 92 19.81 22.92 -1.61
CA GLU A 92 20.90 23.83 -1.96
C GLU A 92 20.68 25.25 -1.44
N ARG A 93 19.44 25.77 -1.54
CA ARG A 93 19.07 27.09 -0.99
C ARG A 93 19.33 27.18 0.52
N PHE A 94 19.08 26.10 1.26
CA PHE A 94 19.28 26.07 2.72
C PHE A 94 20.76 26.18 3.13
N LYS A 95 21.71 25.85 2.25
CA LYS A 95 23.14 26.06 2.51
C LYS A 95 23.53 27.54 2.54
N ALA A 96 22.72 28.41 1.93
CA ALA A 96 22.97 29.85 1.84
C ALA A 96 22.25 30.67 2.93
N LEU A 97 21.52 30.02 3.84
CA LEU A 97 20.82 30.67 4.95
C LEU A 97 21.79 31.20 6.00
N ALA A 98 21.31 32.14 6.82
CA ALA A 98 22.08 32.74 7.91
C ALA A 98 22.56 31.69 8.94
N LYS A 99 21.77 30.64 9.13
CA LYS A 99 22.11 29.47 9.95
C LYS A 99 22.02 28.20 9.08
N PRO A 100 23.08 27.87 8.32
CA PRO A 100 23.04 26.71 7.46
C PRO A 100 23.01 25.42 8.30
N PRO A 101 22.34 24.37 7.83
CA PRO A 101 22.38 23.06 8.47
C PRO A 101 23.80 22.52 8.51
N SER A 102 24.12 21.80 9.59
CA SER A 102 25.43 21.19 9.75
C SER A 102 25.66 20.09 8.69
N PRO A 103 26.91 19.78 8.33
CA PRO A 103 27.20 18.72 7.36
C PRO A 103 26.56 17.35 7.69
N PRO A 104 26.49 16.89 8.96
CA PRO A 104 25.78 15.67 9.33
C PRO A 104 24.27 15.72 9.08
N GLU A 105 23.63 16.86 9.33
CA GLU A 105 22.19 17.06 9.10
C GLU A 105 21.87 17.04 7.59
N LEU A 106 22.71 17.70 6.78
CA LEU A 106 22.62 17.64 5.32
C LEU A 106 22.81 16.22 4.77
N ALA A 107 23.75 15.45 5.33
CA ALA A 107 23.96 14.06 4.94
C ALA A 107 22.73 13.19 5.29
N THR A 108 22.12 13.44 6.45
CA THR A 108 20.91 12.74 6.90
C THR A 108 19.72 13.06 5.99
N MET A 109 19.52 14.33 5.63
CA MET A 109 18.51 14.75 4.66
C MET A 109 18.69 14.06 3.31
N ASN A 110 19.91 14.05 2.77
CA ASN A 110 20.22 13.38 1.51
C ASN A 110 19.94 11.87 1.56
N ASN A 111 20.16 11.23 2.70
CA ASN A 111 19.80 9.83 2.89
C ASN A 111 18.28 9.63 2.84
N PHE A 112 17.47 10.48 3.48
CA PHE A 112 16.02 10.39 3.39
C PHE A 112 15.51 10.60 1.96
N ILE A 113 16.04 11.60 1.24
CA ILE A 113 15.69 11.80 -0.17
C ILE A 113 16.10 10.58 -1.01
N ARG A 114 17.28 10.01 -0.77
CA ARG A 114 17.73 8.79 -1.45
C ARG A 114 16.82 7.60 -1.17
N PHE A 115 16.42 7.39 0.09
CA PHE A 115 15.51 6.30 0.46
C PHE A 115 14.14 6.49 -0.19
N ALA A 116 13.60 7.71 -0.18
CA ALA A 116 12.35 8.03 -0.86
C ALA A 116 12.43 7.76 -2.37
N LEU A 117 13.55 8.10 -3.01
CA LEU A 117 13.77 7.81 -4.44
C LEU A 117 13.87 6.32 -4.72
N VAL A 118 14.56 5.55 -3.87
CA VAL A 118 14.63 4.08 -3.98
C VAL A 118 13.23 3.47 -3.84
N ASP A 119 12.47 3.90 -2.84
CA ASP A 119 11.09 3.45 -2.62
C ASP A 119 10.20 3.75 -3.85
N PHE A 120 10.38 4.91 -4.48
CA PHE A 120 9.70 5.24 -5.73
C PHE A 120 10.10 4.30 -6.88
N GLU A 121 11.40 4.02 -7.08
CA GLU A 121 11.86 3.10 -8.13
C GLU A 121 11.38 1.65 -7.89
N GLU A 122 11.30 1.22 -6.64
CA GLU A 122 10.71 -0.08 -6.28
C GLU A 122 9.22 -0.13 -6.65
N ALA A 123 8.44 0.90 -6.28
CA ALA A 123 7.04 1.01 -6.66
C ALA A 123 6.85 1.03 -8.19
N ARG A 124 7.72 1.77 -8.89
CA ARG A 124 7.76 1.82 -10.35
C ARG A 124 8.07 0.46 -10.96
N THR A 125 9.02 -0.28 -10.41
CA THR A 125 9.39 -1.61 -10.91
C THR A 125 8.21 -2.57 -10.82
N VAL A 126 7.45 -2.54 -9.71
CA VAL A 126 6.22 -3.33 -9.58
C VAL A 126 5.16 -2.88 -10.59
N ALA A 127 5.02 -1.58 -10.82
CA ALA A 127 4.08 -1.05 -11.81
C ALA A 127 4.45 -1.45 -13.26
N ASP A 128 5.75 -1.48 -13.57
CA ASP A 128 6.32 -1.71 -14.91
C ASP A 128 6.47 -3.19 -15.26
N TYR A 129 6.90 -4.02 -14.31
CA TYR A 129 7.16 -5.44 -14.51
C TYR A 129 6.00 -6.29 -13.97
N ARG A 130 4.97 -6.46 -14.80
CA ARG A 130 3.82 -7.35 -14.54
C ARG A 130 3.93 -8.68 -15.29
N THR A 131 3.10 -9.65 -14.93
CA THR A 131 3.02 -10.96 -15.59
C THR A 131 2.78 -10.78 -17.09
N PRO A 132 3.56 -11.46 -17.95
CA PRO A 132 3.41 -11.33 -19.39
C PRO A 132 2.00 -11.75 -19.84
N ARG A 133 1.39 -10.94 -20.71
CA ARG A 133 0.02 -11.15 -21.23
C ARG A 133 -0.19 -12.54 -21.83
N GLY A 134 0.85 -13.11 -22.45
CA GLY A 134 0.81 -14.45 -23.03
C GLY A 134 0.49 -15.54 -21.99
N LEU A 135 1.06 -15.44 -20.78
CA LEU A 135 0.78 -16.41 -19.71
C LEU A 135 -0.65 -16.27 -19.20
N ARG A 136 -1.15 -15.03 -19.06
CA ARG A 136 -2.54 -14.77 -18.64
C ARG A 136 -3.55 -15.32 -19.65
N LEU A 137 -3.29 -15.09 -20.94
CA LEU A 137 -4.15 -15.61 -22.01
C LEU A 137 -4.13 -17.14 -22.04
N PHE A 138 -2.95 -17.75 -21.88
CA PHE A 138 -2.83 -19.21 -21.79
C PHE A 138 -3.67 -19.78 -20.64
N CYS A 139 -3.54 -19.24 -19.43
CA CYS A 139 -4.34 -19.68 -18.28
C CYS A 139 -5.84 -19.52 -18.54
N TYR A 140 -6.25 -18.37 -19.12
CA TYR A 140 -7.65 -18.14 -19.46
C TYR A 140 -8.18 -19.20 -20.44
N VAL A 141 -7.45 -19.46 -21.53
CA VAL A 141 -7.82 -20.49 -22.51
C VAL A 141 -7.92 -21.86 -21.86
N VAL A 142 -6.91 -22.28 -21.08
CA VAL A 142 -6.91 -23.59 -20.42
C VAL A 142 -8.13 -23.75 -19.50
N ILE A 143 -8.47 -22.74 -18.70
CA ILE A 143 -9.60 -22.80 -17.76
C ILE A 143 -10.95 -22.93 -18.47
N HIS A 144 -11.13 -22.29 -19.62
CA HIS A 144 -12.41 -22.31 -20.35
C HIS A 144 -12.51 -23.48 -21.33
N VAL A 145 -11.38 -23.97 -21.84
CA VAL A 145 -11.33 -25.05 -22.82
C VAL A 145 -11.28 -26.43 -22.15
N SER A 146 -10.62 -26.56 -20.99
CA SER A 146 -10.52 -27.85 -20.29
C SER A 146 -11.87 -28.49 -19.95
N PRO A 147 -12.94 -27.77 -19.53
CA PRO A 147 -14.22 -28.39 -19.19
C PRO A 147 -14.93 -28.95 -20.42
N ILE A 148 -14.73 -28.32 -21.59
CA ILE A 148 -15.31 -28.76 -22.87
C ILE A 148 -14.78 -30.14 -23.25
N PHE A 149 -13.51 -30.44 -22.92
CA PHE A 149 -12.90 -31.73 -23.23
C PHE A 149 -13.03 -32.74 -22.08
N LEU A 150 -12.78 -32.34 -20.82
CA LEU A 150 -12.77 -33.25 -19.67
C LEU A 150 -14.18 -33.70 -19.26
N ALA A 151 -15.19 -32.84 -19.31
CA ALA A 151 -16.55 -33.22 -18.91
C ALA A 151 -17.15 -34.36 -19.76
N PRO A 152 -17.17 -34.28 -21.11
CA PRO A 152 -17.69 -35.39 -21.93
C PRO A 152 -16.80 -36.63 -21.85
N TYR A 153 -15.49 -36.46 -21.68
CA TYR A 153 -14.56 -37.57 -21.50
C TYR A 153 -14.90 -38.40 -20.23
N PHE A 154 -15.04 -37.75 -19.07
CA PHE A 154 -15.36 -38.46 -17.82
C PHE A 154 -16.75 -39.10 -17.84
N ASN A 155 -17.74 -38.45 -18.47
CA ASN A 155 -19.07 -39.04 -18.61
C ASN A 155 -19.06 -40.28 -19.49
N ARG A 156 -18.30 -40.28 -20.59
CA ARG A 156 -18.13 -41.46 -21.45
C ARG A 156 -17.38 -42.60 -20.75
N TYR A 157 -16.34 -42.27 -20.00
CA TYR A 157 -15.59 -43.25 -19.21
C TYR A 157 -16.50 -43.94 -18.18
N CYS A 158 -17.33 -43.18 -17.47
CA CYS A 158 -18.30 -43.73 -16.52
C CYS A 158 -19.38 -44.60 -17.20
N ALA A 159 -19.89 -44.17 -18.36
CA ALA A 159 -20.87 -44.96 -19.12
C ALA A 159 -20.31 -46.32 -19.59
N GLN A 160 -19.03 -46.38 -19.97
CA GLN A 160 -18.37 -47.63 -20.39
C GLN A 160 -18.12 -48.60 -19.23
N GLN A 161 -17.92 -48.11 -18.01
CA GLN A 161 -17.77 -48.96 -16.82
C GLN A 161 -19.09 -49.56 -16.33
N ASN A 162 -20.20 -48.85 -16.50
CA ASN A 162 -21.53 -49.34 -16.06
C ASN A 162 -22.00 -50.59 -16.83
N ASP A 163 -21.49 -50.86 -18.03
CA ASP A 163 -21.82 -52.07 -18.80
C ASP A 163 -21.10 -53.33 -18.28
N SER A 164 -20.15 -53.20 -17.33
CA SER A 164 -19.27 -54.31 -16.90
C SER A 164 -19.31 -54.68 -15.41
N SER A 165 -20.08 -54.00 -14.56
CA SER A 165 -20.17 -54.35 -13.13
C SER A 165 -21.49 -53.93 -12.48
N GLU A 166 -22.11 -54.86 -11.75
CA GLU A 166 -23.34 -54.75 -10.91
C GLU A 166 -23.23 -53.77 -9.73
N ASP A 167 -22.12 -53.04 -9.60
CA ASP A 167 -21.93 -52.06 -8.53
C ASP A 167 -22.50 -50.70 -8.94
N THR A 168 -23.72 -50.41 -8.49
CA THR A 168 -24.37 -49.11 -8.61
C THR A 168 -23.46 -47.98 -8.11
N HIS A 169 -22.83 -47.25 -9.03
CA HIS A 169 -22.11 -46.03 -8.70
C HIS A 169 -23.06 -45.03 -8.01
N ILE A 170 -22.79 -44.76 -6.72
CA ILE A 170 -23.59 -43.90 -5.84
C ILE A 170 -23.74 -42.47 -6.39
N TYR A 171 -22.78 -42.03 -7.20
CA TYR A 171 -22.79 -40.75 -7.91
C TYR A 171 -22.86 -41.06 -9.41
N GLY A 172 -24.04 -40.96 -10.01
CA GLY A 172 -24.26 -41.35 -11.41
C GLY A 172 -23.35 -40.66 -12.43
N CYS A 173 -23.43 -41.07 -13.70
CA CYS A 173 -22.58 -40.57 -14.80
C CYS A 173 -22.63 -39.05 -15.03
N GLN A 174 -23.54 -38.33 -14.37
CA GLN A 174 -23.64 -36.86 -14.41
C GLN A 174 -22.60 -36.16 -13.52
N SER A 175 -21.90 -36.88 -12.66
CA SER A 175 -20.86 -36.35 -11.76
C SER A 175 -19.71 -35.67 -12.50
N GLY A 176 -19.41 -36.04 -13.76
CA GLY A 176 -18.38 -35.39 -14.56
C GLY A 176 -18.70 -33.93 -14.90
N TYR A 177 -19.98 -33.58 -15.09
CA TYR A 177 -20.39 -32.18 -15.27
C TYR A 177 -20.23 -31.37 -13.98
N PHE A 178 -20.55 -31.97 -12.83
CA PHE A 178 -20.34 -31.33 -11.53
C PHE A 178 -18.86 -31.03 -11.28
N MET A 179 -17.97 -31.99 -11.55
CA MET A 179 -16.53 -31.80 -11.41
C MET A 179 -15.98 -30.75 -12.38
N ALA A 180 -16.51 -30.68 -13.60
CA ALA A 180 -16.14 -29.66 -14.57
C ALA A 180 -16.56 -28.25 -14.12
N ILE A 181 -17.76 -28.10 -13.56
CA ILE A 181 -18.23 -26.83 -12.98
C ILE A 181 -17.35 -26.41 -11.80
N LEU A 182 -17.05 -27.34 -10.88
CA LEU A 182 -16.15 -27.07 -9.76
C LEU A 182 -14.75 -26.67 -10.23
N PHE A 183 -14.22 -27.34 -11.25
CA PHE A 183 -12.93 -27.01 -11.83
C PHE A 183 -12.88 -25.57 -12.34
N VAL A 184 -13.90 -25.15 -13.12
CA VAL A 184 -14.00 -23.78 -13.63
C VAL A 184 -14.13 -22.80 -12.47
N LEU A 185 -15.00 -23.08 -11.51
CA LEU A 185 -15.25 -22.19 -10.38
C LEU A 185 -13.98 -21.94 -9.58
N ILE A 186 -13.26 -23.00 -9.20
CA ILE A 186 -12.03 -22.91 -8.42
C ILE A 186 -10.96 -22.15 -9.20
N ASN A 187 -10.68 -22.55 -10.45
CA ASN A 187 -9.59 -21.95 -11.22
C ASN A 187 -9.90 -20.51 -11.67
N SER A 188 -11.14 -20.20 -12.00
CA SER A 188 -11.57 -18.85 -12.38
C SER A 188 -11.49 -17.89 -11.19
N THR A 189 -11.91 -18.34 -10.00
CA THR A 189 -11.74 -17.58 -8.75
C THR A 189 -10.26 -17.34 -8.45
N LEU A 190 -9.43 -18.37 -8.57
CA LEU A 190 -7.99 -18.27 -8.34
C LEU A 190 -7.31 -17.31 -9.32
N LEU A 191 -7.68 -17.39 -10.60
CA LEU A 191 -7.18 -16.48 -11.64
C LEU A 191 -7.59 -15.03 -11.35
N LYS A 192 -8.82 -14.80 -10.87
CA LYS A 192 -9.29 -13.46 -10.52
C LYS A 192 -8.51 -12.88 -9.33
N VAL A 193 -8.29 -13.67 -8.27
CA VAL A 193 -7.47 -13.24 -7.12
C VAL A 193 -6.03 -12.91 -7.55
N GLN A 194 -5.41 -13.73 -8.41
CA GLN A 194 -4.09 -13.43 -8.95
C GLN A 194 -4.05 -12.10 -9.70
N GLN A 195 -5.09 -11.81 -10.49
CA GLN A 195 -5.18 -10.58 -11.27
C GLN A 195 -5.37 -9.34 -10.39
N GLN A 196 -6.17 -9.45 -9.32
CA GLN A 196 -6.34 -8.36 -8.35
C GLN A 196 -5.02 -8.08 -7.61
N LEU A 197 -4.34 -9.12 -7.11
CA LEU A 197 -3.07 -8.95 -6.39
C LEU A 197 -1.91 -8.45 -7.27
N GLU A 198 -2.01 -8.63 -8.58
CA GLU A 198 -0.96 -8.23 -9.53
C GLU A 198 -0.87 -6.71 -9.74
N ASN A 199 -1.98 -5.98 -9.57
CA ASN A 199 -2.00 -4.53 -9.74
C ASN A 199 -2.55 -3.82 -8.50
N PRO A 200 -1.73 -3.59 -7.47
CA PRO A 200 -2.20 -2.94 -6.24
C PRO A 200 -2.55 -1.44 -6.41
N PHE A 201 -2.32 -0.86 -7.60
CA PHE A 201 -2.37 0.58 -7.84
C PHE A 201 -3.62 1.06 -8.61
N ASP A 202 -4.41 0.18 -9.25
CA ASP A 202 -5.57 0.63 -10.05
C ASP A 202 -6.76 1.04 -9.19
N GLY A 203 -6.89 0.50 -7.98
CA GLY A 203 -7.94 0.85 -7.03
C GLY A 203 -9.29 0.23 -7.36
N ASP A 204 -9.30 -0.85 -8.15
CA ASP A 204 -10.49 -1.63 -8.53
C ASP A 204 -10.62 -2.90 -7.66
N GLY A 205 -9.54 -3.35 -7.03
CA GLY A 205 -9.49 -4.46 -6.09
C GLY A 205 -9.80 -4.07 -4.64
N ASP A 206 -10.46 -4.97 -3.91
CA ASP A 206 -10.72 -4.80 -2.47
C ASP A 206 -9.43 -4.71 -1.64
N ASP A 207 -8.35 -5.33 -2.15
CA ASP A 207 -7.03 -5.41 -1.52
C ASP A 207 -6.04 -4.34 -2.00
N ASP A 208 -6.51 -3.38 -2.80
CA ASP A 208 -5.68 -2.32 -3.36
C ASP A 208 -5.37 -1.21 -2.36
N ILE A 209 -4.42 -0.37 -2.75
CA ILE A 209 -4.04 0.81 -1.98
C ILE A 209 -5.20 1.81 -2.00
N LYS A 210 -5.74 2.10 -0.81
CA LYS A 210 -6.84 3.06 -0.62
C LYS A 210 -6.37 4.49 -0.78
N TRP A 211 -6.26 4.94 -2.02
CA TRP A 211 -5.72 6.26 -2.38
C TRP A 211 -6.37 7.44 -1.66
N GLY A 212 -7.68 7.39 -1.36
CA GLY A 212 -8.36 8.47 -0.62
C GLY A 212 -7.75 8.72 0.77
N ILE A 213 -7.55 7.64 1.53
CA ILE A 213 -6.90 7.72 2.85
C ILE A 213 -5.48 8.26 2.73
N TRP A 214 -4.77 7.85 1.68
CA TRP A 214 -3.43 8.34 1.41
C TRP A 214 -3.43 9.84 1.14
N THR A 215 -4.22 10.31 0.17
CA THR A 215 -4.31 11.73 -0.18
C THR A 215 -4.72 12.60 1.02
N ASP A 216 -5.67 12.13 1.83
CA ASP A 216 -6.09 12.86 3.05
C ASP A 216 -4.95 12.98 4.05
N GLN A 217 -4.21 11.88 4.29
CA GLN A 217 -3.04 11.90 5.14
C GLN A 217 -1.94 12.83 4.61
N LEU A 218 -1.76 12.92 3.29
CA LEU A 218 -0.78 13.83 2.68
C LEU A 218 -1.16 15.29 2.90
N ASN A 219 -2.42 15.64 2.66
CA ASN A 219 -2.94 16.99 2.86
C ASN A 219 -2.86 17.44 4.33
N GLN A 220 -2.88 16.48 5.26
CA GLN A 220 -2.76 16.73 6.70
C GLN A 220 -1.31 16.75 7.21
N MET A 221 -0.33 16.32 6.41
CA MET A 221 1.08 16.27 6.85
C MET A 221 1.60 17.58 7.47
N PRO A 222 1.28 18.78 6.95
CA PRO A 222 1.76 20.03 7.54
C PRO A 222 1.25 20.28 8.95
N LYS A 223 0.07 19.73 9.27
CA LYS A 223 -0.60 19.91 10.56
C LYS A 223 -0.27 18.82 11.57
N TYR A 224 0.43 17.76 11.13
CA TYR A 224 0.84 16.69 12.02
C TYR A 224 1.80 17.23 13.09
N GLY A 225 1.39 17.11 14.35
CA GLY A 225 2.12 17.63 15.51
C GLY A 225 1.47 18.87 16.13
N GLU A 226 0.88 19.75 15.32
CA GLU A 226 0.17 20.94 15.79
C GLU A 226 -1.24 20.59 16.32
N ASP A 227 -2.01 19.82 15.55
CA ASP A 227 -3.38 19.41 15.90
C ASP A 227 -3.41 18.22 16.90
N GLY A 228 -2.24 17.70 17.28
CA GLY A 228 -2.10 16.51 18.13
C GLY A 228 -2.76 16.65 19.51
N PRO A 229 -2.62 17.77 20.22
CA PRO A 229 -3.30 17.99 21.50
C PRO A 229 -4.83 18.07 21.39
N GLU A 230 -5.35 18.71 20.34
CA GLU A 230 -6.79 18.84 20.08
C GLU A 230 -7.41 17.46 19.79
N MET A 231 -6.80 16.71 18.87
CA MET A 231 -7.22 15.35 18.52
C MET A 231 -7.11 14.36 19.70
N ARG A 232 -6.18 14.60 20.64
CA ARG A 232 -6.06 13.81 21.88
C ARG A 232 -7.19 14.13 22.87
N GLY A 233 -7.61 15.39 22.95
CA GLY A 233 -8.74 15.81 23.79
C GLY A 233 -10.03 15.09 23.43
N ASP A 234 -10.28 14.92 22.14
CA ASP A 234 -11.47 14.22 21.63
C ASP A 234 -11.42 12.70 21.82
N SER A 235 -10.23 12.11 21.94
CA SER A 235 -10.05 10.65 22.11
C SER A 235 -9.94 10.20 23.57
N VAL A 236 -9.72 11.11 24.53
CA VAL A 236 -9.68 10.80 25.97
C VAL A 236 -11.09 10.74 26.61
N VAL A 237 -12.14 11.18 25.93
CA VAL A 237 -13.53 11.18 26.46
C VAL A 237 -14.27 9.85 26.23
N GLN A 238 -13.66 8.84 25.57
CA GLN A 238 -14.31 7.54 25.30
C GLN A 238 -13.67 6.31 25.96
N SER A 239 -12.72 6.49 26.88
CA SER A 239 -12.33 5.41 27.78
C SER A 239 -12.89 5.67 29.17
N ASP A 240 -14.01 5.01 29.49
CA ASP A 240 -14.47 4.76 30.85
C ASP A 240 -13.34 4.12 31.66
N VAL A 241 -12.50 4.95 32.28
CA VAL A 241 -11.72 4.52 33.44
C VAL A 241 -12.58 4.87 34.63
N GLY A 242 -13.38 3.90 35.05
CA GLY A 242 -14.02 3.89 36.36
C GLY A 242 -12.96 4.20 37.41
N GLY A 243 -13.04 5.40 37.99
CA GLY A 243 -12.19 5.80 39.10
C GLY A 243 -12.32 4.80 40.26
N PRO A 244 -11.25 4.56 41.03
CA PRO A 244 -11.34 3.70 42.19
C PRO A 244 -12.34 4.32 43.18
N LYS A 245 -13.41 3.58 43.47
CA LYS A 245 -14.35 3.92 44.54
C LYS A 245 -13.57 4.04 45.84
N GLU A 246 -13.61 5.24 46.43
CA GLU A 246 -13.13 5.50 47.78
C GLU A 246 -13.76 4.49 48.74
N ALA A 247 -12.92 3.73 49.45
CA ALA A 247 -13.35 2.89 50.55
C ALA A 247 -13.64 3.77 51.78
N PRO A 248 -14.71 3.50 52.55
CA PRO A 248 -15.08 4.35 53.68
C PRO A 248 -14.11 4.16 54.85
N MET A 249 -13.68 5.30 55.40
CA MET A 249 -12.88 5.46 56.61
C MET A 249 -13.48 4.73 57.80
N LEU A 250 -12.70 3.84 58.43
CA LEU A 250 -12.99 3.23 59.73
C LEU A 250 -11.97 3.72 60.76
N GLY A 251 -12.41 4.67 61.59
CA GLY A 251 -12.23 4.73 63.04
C GLY A 251 -10.82 4.62 63.66
N VAL A 252 -10.28 5.80 64.03
CA VAL A 252 -9.73 6.19 65.35
C VAL A 252 -9.08 5.11 66.25
N GLY A 253 -7.80 5.33 66.59
CA GLY A 253 -7.15 4.77 67.78
C GLY A 253 -5.70 5.25 67.90
N GLY A 254 -5.46 6.29 68.71
CA GLY A 254 -4.14 6.90 68.86
C GLY A 254 -3.16 6.09 69.72
N SER A 255 -1.86 6.38 69.57
CA SER A 255 -0.91 6.42 70.70
C SER A 255 0.45 7.01 70.26
N SER A 256 0.89 7.96 71.08
CA SER A 256 2.23 8.52 71.31
C SER A 256 3.46 7.68 70.88
N TYR A 257 4.50 8.30 70.30
CA TYR A 257 5.78 8.58 70.99
C TYR A 257 6.79 9.34 70.10
N GLN A 258 7.77 9.93 70.79
CA GLN A 258 8.65 11.06 70.49
C GLN A 258 9.78 10.85 69.45
N GLN A 259 10.32 12.00 69.03
CA GLN A 259 11.67 12.27 68.51
C GLN A 259 12.77 11.33 69.03
N ILE A 260 13.66 10.89 68.13
CA ILE A 260 15.05 11.38 67.91
C ILE A 260 15.47 10.94 66.51
#